data_AF-A0A9Q2INR2-F1
#
_entry.id   AF-A0A9Q2INR2-F1
#
_cell.length_a   1.000
_cell.length_b   1.000
_cell.length_c   1.000
_cell.angle_alpha   90.00
_cell.angle_beta   90.00
_cell.angle_gamma   90.00
#
_symmetry.space_group_name_H-M   'P 1'
#
loop_
_entity.id
_entity.type
_entity.pdbx_description
1 polymer ?
#
loop_
_entity_poly.entity_id
_entity_poly.type
_entity_poly.pdbx_seq_one_letter_code
_entity_poly.pdbx_strand_id
1 'polypeptide(L)'
;MQASIQEMKFHSGLVPPWVSMPARRLFYPTAEQKQLITSKEISLKRPMTRRLWSQDETTQLAKSYPTDTAVKVIAERLGRSPQAVTNKAKRLGLRRPLTLKRQRIAQERQNFLCTTEAQNNLPTASLDIFPKTASGRAIWNTQSLHLLAGLWKRLYSPAFIAEYFGLKYNTVCMAAKRAGLPSRAGFTLLRTSPTEDPFSVAENATLAAQIITRTCGITNTVFFVSFKDRRTQHYSSLGRRLLENRARCMSDYALEMPFDA
;
A
#
# COMPACT_ATOMS: atom_id res chain seq x y z
N MET A 1 -9.96 -88.77 24.73
CA MET A 1 -11.09 -88.42 23.84
C MET A 1 -10.62 -87.31 22.92
N GLN A 2 -10.78 -87.53 21.61
CA GLN A 2 -10.30 -86.70 20.51
C GLN A 2 -11.24 -85.54 20.17
N ALA A 3 -10.72 -84.64 19.32
CA ALA A 3 -11.36 -83.57 18.52
C ALA A 3 -11.51 -82.23 19.26
N SER A 4 -11.23 -81.04 18.70
CA SER A 4 -10.88 -80.59 17.35
C SER A 4 -10.48 -79.10 17.46
N ILE A 5 -9.63 -78.59 16.57
CA ILE A 5 -9.91 -77.43 15.68
C ILE A 5 -8.60 -76.96 15.04
N GLN A 6 -8.50 -77.29 13.75
CA GLN A 6 -7.78 -76.69 12.62
C GLN A 6 -6.61 -75.73 12.87
N GLU A 7 -5.42 -76.18 12.46
CA GLU A 7 -4.34 -75.33 11.96
C GLU A 7 -4.79 -74.58 10.69
N MET A 8 -4.76 -73.25 10.74
CA MET A 8 -4.61 -72.42 9.55
C MET A 8 -3.16 -71.95 9.48
N LYS A 9 -2.40 -72.53 8.54
CA LYS A 9 -1.10 -72.01 8.12
C LYS A 9 -1.34 -70.87 7.13
N PHE A 10 -0.92 -69.65 7.47
CA PHE A 10 -0.62 -68.63 6.48
C PHE A 10 0.82 -68.16 6.60
N HIS A 11 1.47 -68.19 5.44
CA HIS A 11 2.89 -68.04 5.23
C HIS A 11 3.30 -66.57 5.24
N SER A 12 4.52 -66.34 5.75
CA SER A 12 5.51 -65.32 5.34
C SER A 12 5.06 -63.87 5.13
N GLY A 13 5.68 -62.99 5.93
CA GLY A 13 5.58 -61.54 5.92
C GLY A 13 5.64 -60.87 4.56
N LEU A 14 4.70 -59.96 4.35
CA LEU A 14 4.75 -58.91 3.34
C LEU A 14 5.52 -57.71 3.93
N VAL A 15 6.79 -57.62 3.58
CA VAL A 15 7.59 -56.40 3.75
C VAL A 15 7.13 -55.39 2.70
N PRO A 16 6.82 -54.12 3.05
CA PRO A 16 6.38 -53.12 2.08
C PRO A 16 7.43 -52.83 0.98
N PRO A 17 7.02 -52.53 -0.26
CA PRO A 17 7.89 -52.63 -1.46
C PRO A 17 8.93 -51.52 -1.63
N TRP A 18 9.05 -50.58 -0.69
CA TRP A 18 10.02 -49.46 -0.78
C TRP A 18 11.35 -49.74 -0.06
N VAL A 19 11.46 -50.86 0.67
CA VAL A 19 12.68 -51.25 1.39
C VAL A 19 13.75 -51.88 0.48
N SER A 20 13.44 -52.08 -0.81
CA SER A 20 14.41 -52.56 -1.80
C SER A 20 14.51 -51.59 -2.99
N MET A 21 15.05 -50.39 -2.74
CA MET A 21 15.63 -49.57 -3.81
C MET A 21 17.12 -49.34 -3.52
N PRO A 22 18.01 -49.73 -4.45
CA PRO A 22 19.44 -49.46 -4.31
C PRO A 22 19.65 -47.95 -4.30
N ALA A 23 20.48 -47.47 -3.38
CA ALA A 23 20.88 -46.07 -3.29
C ALA A 23 21.32 -45.58 -4.68
N ARG A 24 20.45 -44.80 -5.33
CA ARG A 24 20.77 -44.12 -6.57
C ARG A 24 21.91 -43.17 -6.21
N ARG A 25 23.13 -43.52 -6.64
CA ARG A 25 24.32 -42.69 -6.49
C ARG A 25 23.98 -41.32 -7.05
N LEU A 26 23.72 -40.35 -6.17
CA LEU A 26 23.79 -38.96 -6.54
C LEU A 26 25.26 -38.74 -6.91
N PHE A 27 25.51 -38.62 -8.22
CA PHE A 27 26.79 -38.16 -8.75
C PHE A 27 27.04 -36.77 -8.17
N TYR A 28 27.82 -36.69 -7.10
CA TYR A 28 28.44 -35.44 -6.69
C TYR A 28 29.69 -35.28 -7.56
N PRO A 29 29.80 -34.23 -8.38
CA PRO A 29 30.99 -34.00 -9.18
C PRO A 29 32.17 -33.73 -8.25
N THR A 30 33.21 -34.57 -8.34
CA THR A 30 34.45 -34.45 -7.55
C THR A 30 35.16 -33.13 -7.86
N ALA A 31 35.93 -32.62 -6.89
CA ALA A 31 36.58 -31.30 -6.94
C ALA A 31 37.41 -31.01 -8.22
N GLU A 32 37.84 -32.05 -8.95
CA GLU A 32 38.54 -31.91 -10.25
C GLU A 32 37.64 -31.38 -11.38
N GLN A 33 36.34 -31.65 -11.37
CA GLN A 33 35.41 -31.14 -12.40
C GLN A 33 35.11 -29.64 -12.23
N LYS A 34 35.37 -29.05 -11.06
CA LYS A 34 35.30 -27.59 -10.87
C LYS A 34 36.40 -26.84 -11.63
N GLN A 35 37.55 -27.46 -11.87
CA GLN A 35 38.68 -26.79 -12.54
C GLN A 35 38.49 -26.62 -14.06
N LEU A 36 37.66 -27.47 -14.68
CA LEU A 36 37.37 -27.39 -16.12
C LEU A 36 36.22 -26.43 -16.47
N ILE A 37 35.39 -26.01 -15.51
CA ILE A 37 34.37 -24.97 -15.72
C ILE A 37 34.97 -23.57 -15.52
N THR A 38 36.09 -23.46 -14.80
CA THR A 38 36.83 -22.20 -14.58
C THR A 38 37.66 -21.73 -15.76
N SER A 39 37.75 -22.48 -16.87
CA SER A 39 38.43 -22.05 -18.10
C SER A 39 37.51 -21.38 -19.11
N LYS A 40 36.26 -21.05 -18.74
CA LYS A 40 35.37 -20.26 -19.58
C LYS A 40 35.67 -18.78 -19.36
N GLU A 41 36.66 -18.30 -20.11
CA GLU A 41 36.99 -16.90 -20.39
C GLU A 41 36.09 -15.90 -19.66
N ILE A 42 36.52 -15.52 -18.45
CA ILE A 42 36.07 -14.26 -17.86
C ILE A 42 36.69 -13.18 -18.74
N SER A 43 35.98 -12.82 -19.80
CA SER A 43 36.25 -11.60 -20.55
C SER A 43 36.09 -10.46 -19.54
N LEU A 44 37.21 -10.06 -18.94
CA LEU A 44 37.33 -8.89 -18.09
C LEU A 44 37.03 -7.69 -18.99
N LYS A 45 35.74 -7.42 -19.21
CA LYS A 45 35.30 -6.16 -19.78
C LYS A 45 35.88 -5.09 -18.86
N ARG A 46 36.84 -4.33 -19.37
CA ARG A 46 37.47 -3.22 -18.66
C ARG A 46 36.36 -2.46 -17.93
N PRO A 47 36.45 -2.28 -16.60
CA PRO A 47 35.41 -1.56 -15.87
C PRO A 47 35.31 -0.18 -16.53
N MET A 48 34.15 0.09 -17.14
CA MET A 48 33.87 1.35 -17.80
C MET A 48 34.13 2.45 -16.76
N THR A 49 35.26 3.15 -16.92
CA THR A 49 35.73 4.12 -15.94
C THR A 49 34.61 5.14 -15.76
N ARG A 50 34.06 5.23 -14.54
CA ARG A 50 32.97 6.15 -14.24
C ARG A 50 33.50 7.56 -14.41
N ARG A 51 33.29 8.18 -15.57
CA ARG A 51 33.69 9.56 -15.85
C ARG A 51 33.16 10.47 -14.75
N LEU A 52 34.04 11.06 -13.94
CA LEU A 52 33.66 11.96 -12.86
C LEU A 52 32.96 13.20 -13.43
N TRP A 53 32.08 13.81 -12.64
CA TRP A 53 31.41 15.06 -13.03
C TRP A 53 32.39 16.21 -12.84
N SER A 54 32.65 16.97 -13.91
CA SER A 54 33.42 18.22 -13.79
C SER A 54 32.56 19.31 -13.15
N GLN A 55 33.19 20.28 -12.50
CA GLN A 55 32.50 21.43 -11.92
C GLN A 55 31.71 22.19 -13.00
N ASP A 56 32.25 22.34 -14.21
CA ASP A 56 31.58 23.00 -15.33
C ASP A 56 30.33 22.25 -15.80
N GLU A 57 30.39 20.91 -15.82
CA GLU A 57 29.23 20.08 -16.16
C GLU A 57 28.12 20.24 -15.11
N THR A 58 28.50 20.40 -13.83
CA THR A 58 27.52 20.61 -12.75
C THR A 58 26.89 22.00 -12.78
N THR A 59 27.65 23.05 -13.10
CA THR A 59 27.12 24.41 -13.21
C THR A 59 26.22 24.56 -14.44
N GLN A 60 26.60 23.96 -15.58
CA GLN A 60 25.74 23.92 -16.77
C GLN A 60 24.46 23.12 -16.53
N LEU A 61 24.54 21.99 -15.80
CA LEU A 61 23.36 21.23 -15.40
C LEU A 61 22.44 22.07 -14.51
N ALA A 62 22.97 22.76 -13.50
CA ALA A 62 22.19 23.60 -12.60
C ALA A 62 21.43 24.72 -13.33
N LYS A 63 22.03 25.32 -14.37
CA LYS A 63 21.41 26.36 -15.18
C LYS A 63 20.34 25.83 -16.14
N SER A 64 20.58 24.69 -16.78
CA SER A 64 19.73 24.17 -17.87
C SER A 64 18.59 23.28 -17.41
N TYR A 65 18.74 22.61 -16.26
CA TYR A 65 17.75 21.67 -15.74
C TYR A 65 16.41 22.28 -15.28
N PRO A 66 16.33 23.47 -14.66
CA PRO A 66 15.07 24.09 -14.26
C PRO A 66 14.26 24.69 -15.43
N THR A 67 14.77 24.63 -16.66
CA THR A 67 14.07 25.09 -17.87
C THR A 67 13.21 23.97 -18.47
N ASP A 68 12.28 24.29 -19.38
CA ASP A 68 11.44 23.31 -20.08
C ASP A 68 12.20 22.49 -21.17
N THR A 69 13.53 22.51 -21.16
CA THR A 69 14.36 21.81 -22.14
C THR A 69 14.36 20.30 -21.88
N ALA A 70 14.12 19.47 -22.89
CA ALA A 70 14.05 18.02 -22.71
C ALA A 70 15.36 17.44 -22.16
N VAL A 71 15.29 16.45 -21.27
CA VAL A 71 16.49 15.80 -20.65
C VAL A 71 17.45 15.26 -21.71
N LYS A 72 16.93 14.76 -22.84
CA LYS A 72 17.73 14.27 -23.96
C LYS A 72 18.65 15.35 -24.54
N VAL A 73 18.12 16.56 -24.73
CA VAL A 73 18.88 17.71 -25.26
C VAL A 73 19.96 18.16 -24.26
N ILE A 74 19.66 18.16 -22.97
CA ILE A 74 20.65 18.46 -21.92
C ILE A 74 21.75 17.39 -21.90
N ALA A 75 21.37 16.13 -22.08
CA ALA A 75 22.30 14.99 -22.09
C ALA A 75 23.24 15.02 -23.30
N GLU A 76 22.73 15.37 -24.49
CA GLU A 76 23.52 15.59 -25.71
C GLU A 76 24.53 16.72 -25.53
N ARG A 77 24.10 17.86 -24.98
CA ARG A 77 24.99 19.02 -24.70
C ARG A 77 26.12 18.70 -23.72
N LEU A 78 25.86 17.84 -22.73
CA LEU A 78 26.85 17.44 -21.72
C LEU A 78 27.66 16.20 -22.14
N GLY A 79 27.33 15.56 -23.27
CA GLY A 79 27.95 14.30 -23.69
C GLY A 79 27.76 13.17 -22.67
N ARG A 80 26.60 13.09 -22.01
CA ARG A 80 26.27 12.10 -20.98
C ARG A 80 24.99 11.36 -21.33
N SER A 81 24.76 10.22 -20.68
CA SER A 81 23.46 9.54 -20.80
C SER A 81 22.36 10.31 -20.06
N PRO A 82 21.11 10.30 -20.55
CA PRO A 82 20.00 10.99 -19.89
C PRO A 82 19.78 10.49 -18.45
N GLN A 83 20.08 9.22 -18.19
CA GLN A 83 20.00 8.62 -16.85
C GLN A 83 21.07 9.18 -15.89
N ALA A 84 22.28 9.45 -16.39
CA ALA A 84 23.31 10.07 -15.55
C ALA A 84 22.92 11.51 -15.16
N VAL A 85 22.33 12.25 -16.10
CA VAL A 85 21.84 13.62 -15.90
C VAL A 85 20.72 13.66 -14.86
N THR A 86 19.70 12.77 -14.96
CA THR A 86 18.61 12.72 -13.98
C THR A 86 19.10 12.34 -12.58
N ASN A 87 20.02 11.38 -12.48
CA ASN A 87 20.59 10.96 -11.21
C ASN A 87 21.42 12.07 -10.55
N LYS A 88 22.24 12.78 -11.33
CA LYS A 88 23.02 13.91 -10.80
C LYS A 88 22.11 15.07 -10.38
N ALA A 89 21.10 15.41 -11.19
CA ALA A 89 20.14 16.47 -10.85
C ALA A 89 19.36 16.16 -9.55
N LYS A 90 18.95 14.90 -9.35
CA LYS A 90 18.35 14.45 -8.09
C LYS A 90 19.28 14.64 -6.89
N ARG A 91 20.57 14.29 -7.04
CA ARG A 91 21.58 14.49 -5.99
C ARG A 91 21.84 15.97 -5.69
N LEU A 92 21.71 16.83 -6.69
CA LEU A 92 21.82 18.28 -6.56
C LEU A 92 20.50 18.96 -6.10
N GLY A 93 19.42 18.20 -5.89
CA GLY A 93 18.13 18.75 -5.47
C GLY A 93 17.38 19.57 -6.54
N LEU A 94 17.84 19.54 -7.80
CA LEU A 94 17.24 20.31 -8.88
C LEU A 94 15.87 19.75 -9.26
N ARG A 95 14.87 20.62 -9.35
CA ARG A 95 13.50 20.27 -9.74
C ARG A 95 13.17 20.86 -11.10
N ARG A 96 12.46 20.09 -11.92
CA ARG A 96 11.92 20.57 -13.19
C ARG A 96 10.53 21.18 -12.99
N PRO A 97 10.16 22.21 -13.76
CA PRO A 97 8.77 22.63 -13.86
C PRO A 97 7.94 21.42 -14.31
N LEU A 98 6.78 21.24 -13.68
CA LEU A 98 5.87 20.15 -14.03
C LEU A 98 5.54 20.26 -15.52
N THR A 99 5.66 19.16 -16.27
CA THR A 99 5.24 19.13 -17.68
C THR A 99 3.80 19.66 -17.81
N LEU A 100 3.45 20.36 -18.90
CA LEU A 100 2.10 20.90 -19.13
C LEU A 100 0.99 19.85 -18.90
N LYS A 101 1.23 18.58 -19.22
CA LYS A 101 0.30 17.46 -18.93
C LYS A 101 0.07 17.24 -17.43
N ARG A 102 1.13 17.34 -16.61
CA ARG A 102 1.03 17.27 -15.13
C ARG A 102 0.43 18.54 -14.54
N GLN A 103 0.67 19.70 -15.14
CA GLN A 103 0.03 20.96 -14.73
C GLN A 103 -1.49 20.90 -14.96
N ARG A 104 -1.95 20.44 -16.13
CA ARG A 104 -3.39 20.26 -16.41
C ARG A 104 -4.06 19.28 -15.44
N ILE A 105 -3.44 18.13 -15.18
CA ILE A 105 -3.95 17.17 -14.19
C ILE A 105 -3.99 17.78 -12.78
N ALA A 106 -3.00 18.59 -12.41
CA ALA A 106 -3.00 19.28 -11.12
C ALA A 106 -4.10 20.36 -11.05
N GLN A 107 -4.31 21.11 -12.13
CA GLN A 107 -5.37 22.11 -12.27
C GLN A 107 -6.77 21.49 -12.27
N GLU A 108 -7.00 20.41 -13.02
CA GLU A 108 -8.26 19.66 -13.02
C GLU A 108 -8.59 19.13 -11.61
N ARG A 109 -7.59 18.65 -10.87
CA ARG A 109 -7.75 18.21 -9.48
C ARG A 109 -8.07 19.36 -8.53
N GLN A 110 -7.43 20.51 -8.71
CA GLN A 110 -7.66 21.71 -7.90
C GLN A 110 -9.05 22.30 -8.18
N ASN A 111 -9.50 22.25 -9.44
CA ASN A 111 -10.84 22.63 -9.83
C ASN A 111 -11.90 21.69 -9.25
N PHE A 112 -11.66 20.37 -9.22
CA PHE A 112 -12.56 19.41 -8.55
C PHE A 112 -12.71 19.69 -7.04
N LEU A 113 -11.62 20.05 -6.35
CA LEU A 113 -11.64 20.46 -4.94
C LEU A 113 -12.35 21.80 -4.73
N CYS A 114 -12.20 22.76 -5.65
CA CYS A 114 -12.90 24.05 -5.62
C CYS A 114 -14.41 23.91 -5.92
N THR A 115 -14.80 22.92 -6.75
CA THR A 115 -16.22 22.67 -7.06
C THR A 115 -16.98 22.08 -5.86
N THR A 116 -16.28 21.33 -4.99
CA THR A 116 -16.90 20.70 -3.80
C THR A 116 -17.17 21.70 -2.67
N GLU A 117 -16.44 22.82 -2.61
CA GLU A 117 -16.73 23.92 -1.68
C GLU A 117 -17.95 24.75 -2.13
N ALA A 118 -18.21 24.81 -3.44
CA ALA A 118 -19.37 25.50 -4.03
C ALA A 118 -20.68 24.68 -4.01
N GLN A 119 -20.61 23.36 -3.81
CA GLN A 119 -21.77 22.45 -3.76
C GLN A 119 -22.40 22.33 -2.36
N ASN A 120 -22.30 23.38 -1.54
CA ASN A 120 -23.10 23.51 -0.31
C ASN A 120 -24.56 23.97 -0.59
N ASN A 121 -24.99 23.96 -1.85
CA ASN A 121 -26.38 24.20 -2.25
C ASN A 121 -26.75 23.30 -3.44
N LEU A 122 -27.26 22.08 -3.21
CA LEU A 122 -28.18 21.41 -4.15
C LEU A 122 -28.98 20.30 -3.43
N PRO A 123 -30.27 20.11 -3.78
CA PRO A 123 -31.27 19.54 -2.92
C PRO A 123 -31.21 18.02 -2.84
N THR A 124 -31.60 17.55 -1.66
CA THR A 124 -32.25 16.29 -1.32
C THR A 124 -33.19 15.77 -2.42
N ALA A 125 -32.68 15.05 -3.42
CA ALA A 125 -33.42 14.06 -4.21
C ALA A 125 -32.45 13.31 -5.13
N SER A 126 -32.52 11.98 -5.15
CA SER A 126 -31.64 11.04 -5.88
C SER A 126 -30.17 11.03 -5.46
N LEU A 127 -29.91 10.50 -4.26
CA LEU A 127 -28.58 10.32 -3.71
C LEU A 127 -27.93 9.02 -4.23
N ASP A 128 -27.37 9.07 -5.44
CA ASP A 128 -26.34 8.12 -5.90
C ASP A 128 -25.01 8.38 -5.16
N ILE A 129 -25.04 8.30 -3.81
CA ILE A 129 -23.90 8.63 -2.93
C ILE A 129 -22.69 7.73 -3.20
N PHE A 130 -22.93 6.52 -3.69
CA PHE A 130 -21.91 5.49 -3.83
C PHE A 130 -21.80 5.00 -5.27
N PRO A 131 -20.64 5.20 -5.93
CA PRO A 131 -20.35 4.43 -7.13
C PRO A 131 -20.28 2.94 -6.78
N LYS A 132 -20.96 2.11 -7.56
CA LYS A 132 -20.98 0.64 -7.39
C LYS A 132 -19.95 0.00 -8.33
N THR A 133 -19.26 -1.01 -7.85
CA THR A 133 -18.40 -1.87 -8.68
C THR A 133 -19.28 -2.77 -9.57
N ALA A 134 -18.71 -3.40 -10.61
CA ALA A 134 -19.40 -4.42 -11.43
C ALA A 134 -20.05 -5.55 -10.60
N SER A 135 -19.52 -5.83 -9.41
CA SER A 135 -20.08 -6.79 -8.45
C SER A 135 -21.20 -6.22 -7.55
N GLY A 136 -21.62 -4.97 -7.77
CA GLY A 136 -22.61 -4.27 -6.96
C GLY A 136 -22.08 -3.71 -5.62
N ARG A 137 -20.78 -3.84 -5.34
CA ARG A 137 -20.19 -3.36 -4.07
C ARG A 137 -20.03 -1.84 -4.08
N ALA A 138 -20.51 -1.19 -3.02
CA ALA A 138 -20.35 0.25 -2.80
C ALA A 138 -18.87 0.64 -2.58
N ILE A 139 -18.42 1.67 -3.31
CA ILE A 139 -17.08 2.25 -3.19
C ILE A 139 -17.16 3.50 -2.31
N TRP A 140 -16.37 3.51 -1.24
CA TRP A 140 -16.26 4.65 -0.33
C TRP A 140 -15.28 5.69 -0.89
N ASN A 141 -15.81 6.77 -1.46
CA ASN A 141 -15.06 7.94 -1.93
C ASN A 141 -14.89 8.98 -0.81
N THR A 142 -14.22 10.09 -1.11
CA THR A 142 -14.02 11.19 -0.14
C THR A 142 -15.35 11.76 0.35
N GLN A 143 -16.30 12.03 -0.54
CA GLN A 143 -17.59 12.62 -0.20
C GLN A 143 -18.40 11.74 0.77
N SER A 144 -18.57 10.46 0.44
CA SER A 144 -19.29 9.50 1.29
C SER A 144 -18.62 9.30 2.65
N LEU A 145 -17.29 9.38 2.73
CA LEU A 145 -16.56 9.35 4.01
C LEU A 145 -16.78 10.61 4.84
N HIS A 146 -16.89 11.79 4.22
CA HIS A 146 -17.28 13.02 4.92
C HIS A 146 -18.70 12.95 5.46
N LEU A 147 -19.66 12.46 4.67
CA LEU A 147 -21.04 12.25 5.12
C LEU A 147 -21.10 11.24 6.28
N LEU A 148 -20.40 10.12 6.15
CA LEU A 148 -20.29 9.12 7.22
C LEU A 148 -19.73 9.75 8.51
N ALA A 149 -18.64 10.52 8.43
CA ALA A 149 -18.06 11.19 9.58
C ALA A 149 -19.01 12.24 10.20
N GLY A 150 -19.76 12.98 9.36
CA GLY A 150 -20.78 13.93 9.80
C GLY A 150 -21.87 13.26 10.63
N LEU A 151 -22.42 12.14 10.15
CA LEU A 151 -23.42 11.36 10.88
C LEU A 151 -22.82 10.68 12.13
N TRP A 152 -21.57 10.25 12.05
CA TRP A 152 -20.87 9.61 13.17
C TRP A 152 -20.68 10.55 14.37
N LYS A 153 -20.30 11.81 14.10
CA LYS A 153 -20.15 12.88 15.10
C LYS A 153 -21.48 13.25 15.77
N ARG A 154 -22.61 13.05 15.09
CA ARG A 154 -23.97 13.29 15.60
C ARG A 154 -24.56 12.09 16.37
N LEU A 155 -23.72 11.09 16.67
CA LEU A 155 -24.10 9.90 17.45
C LEU A 155 -25.21 9.02 16.83
N TYR A 156 -25.42 9.08 15.50
CA TYR A 156 -26.35 8.17 14.84
C TYR A 156 -25.88 6.71 14.90
N SER A 157 -26.79 5.79 15.22
CA SER A 157 -26.53 4.36 15.24
C SER A 157 -26.02 3.89 13.88
N PRO A 158 -25.06 2.95 13.80
CA PRO A 158 -24.62 2.44 12.51
C PRO A 158 -25.75 1.76 11.72
N ALA A 159 -26.82 1.30 12.40
CA ALA A 159 -28.03 0.80 11.74
C ALA A 159 -28.79 1.91 11.00
N PHE A 160 -29.00 3.05 11.66
CA PHE A 160 -29.61 4.23 11.04
C PHE A 160 -28.78 4.73 9.85
N ILE A 161 -27.47 4.82 10.01
CA ILE A 161 -26.56 5.25 8.94
C ILE A 161 -26.62 4.27 7.75
N ALA A 162 -26.76 2.97 8.03
CA ALA A 162 -26.88 1.95 7.00
C ALA A 162 -28.20 2.09 6.22
N GLU A 163 -29.31 2.34 6.92
CA GLU A 163 -30.61 2.63 6.31
C GLU A 163 -30.55 3.91 5.45
N TYR A 164 -29.98 4.99 6.00
CA TYR A 164 -29.79 6.26 5.30
C TYR A 164 -28.99 6.12 4.00
N PHE A 165 -27.96 5.27 4.00
CA PHE A 165 -27.15 5.00 2.81
C PHE A 165 -27.69 3.88 1.92
N GLY A 166 -28.76 3.17 2.31
CA GLY A 166 -29.24 1.97 1.60
C GLY A 166 -28.22 0.83 1.58
N LEU A 167 -27.37 0.72 2.61
CA LEU A 167 -26.30 -0.27 2.72
C LEU A 167 -26.54 -1.23 3.90
N LYS A 168 -25.77 -2.32 3.97
CA LYS A 168 -25.82 -3.25 5.11
C LYS A 168 -25.06 -2.69 6.31
N TYR A 169 -25.56 -2.92 7.53
CA TYR A 169 -24.92 -2.51 8.80
C TYR A 169 -23.40 -2.78 8.84
N ASN A 170 -22.99 -4.02 8.55
CA ASN A 170 -21.58 -4.42 8.58
C ASN A 170 -20.70 -3.61 7.63
N THR A 171 -21.24 -3.15 6.51
CA THR A 171 -20.47 -2.35 5.53
C THR A 171 -20.13 -0.98 6.09
N VAL A 172 -21.06 -0.34 6.79
CA VAL A 172 -20.87 0.95 7.47
C VAL A 172 -19.87 0.81 8.62
N CYS A 173 -20.05 -0.20 9.49
CA CYS A 173 -19.12 -0.46 10.59
C CYS A 173 -17.69 -0.69 10.09
N MET A 174 -17.55 -1.49 9.03
CA MET A 174 -16.25 -1.74 8.43
C MET A 174 -15.66 -0.53 7.72
N ALA A 175 -16.50 0.32 7.10
CA ALA A 175 -16.06 1.56 6.49
C ALA A 175 -15.57 2.54 7.56
N ALA A 176 -16.32 2.74 8.64
CA ALA A 176 -15.95 3.59 9.76
C ALA A 176 -14.61 3.15 10.39
N LYS A 177 -14.44 1.84 10.62
CA LYS A 177 -13.19 1.27 11.13
C LYS A 177 -12.02 1.49 10.17
N ARG A 178 -12.22 1.30 8.86
CA ARG A 178 -11.18 1.52 7.83
C ARG A 178 -10.83 2.99 7.67
N ALA A 179 -11.81 3.87 7.83
CA ALA A 179 -11.65 5.31 7.77
C ALA A 179 -10.98 5.87 9.04
N GLY A 180 -10.85 5.08 10.12
CA GLY A 180 -10.21 5.51 11.36
C GLY A 180 -11.09 6.36 12.27
N LEU A 181 -12.43 6.22 12.15
CA LEU A 181 -13.35 6.89 13.05
C LEU A 181 -13.24 6.34 14.49
N PRO A 182 -13.37 7.20 15.53
CA PRO A 182 -13.25 6.78 16.91
C PRO A 182 -14.36 5.83 17.33
N SER A 183 -14.05 4.95 18.28
CA SER A 183 -15.04 4.12 18.95
C SER A 183 -16.02 5.00 19.74
N ARG A 184 -17.30 4.64 19.70
CA ARG A 184 -18.39 5.34 20.39
C ARG A 184 -18.95 4.53 21.55
N ALA A 185 -18.18 3.57 22.08
CA ALA A 185 -18.57 2.78 23.23
C ALA A 185 -18.85 3.71 24.43
N GLY A 186 -20.02 3.54 25.06
CA GLY A 186 -20.45 4.36 26.19
C GLY A 186 -21.30 5.59 25.86
N PHE A 187 -21.45 5.95 24.58
CA PHE A 187 -22.41 7.00 24.17
C PHE A 187 -23.78 6.41 23.85
N THR A 188 -24.84 7.15 24.16
CA THR A 188 -26.20 6.82 23.72
C THR A 188 -26.34 7.15 22.23
N LEU A 189 -26.68 6.14 21.44
CA LEU A 189 -26.78 6.27 19.98
C LEU A 189 -28.21 6.52 19.54
N LEU A 190 -28.40 7.51 18.67
CA LEU A 190 -29.70 7.84 18.09
C LEU A 190 -30.08 6.82 17.01
N ARG A 191 -31.23 6.15 17.17
CA ARG A 191 -31.73 5.18 16.19
C ARG A 191 -32.57 5.81 15.08
N THR A 192 -33.08 7.02 15.32
CA THR A 192 -33.91 7.79 14.39
C THR A 192 -33.44 9.25 14.41
N SER A 193 -33.66 9.98 13.30
CA SER A 193 -33.42 11.42 13.27
C SER A 193 -34.63 12.17 13.87
N PRO A 194 -34.40 13.15 14.75
CA PRO A 194 -35.48 14.00 15.27
C PRO A 194 -35.97 15.03 14.22
N THR A 195 -35.15 15.30 13.19
CA THR A 195 -35.42 16.25 12.11
C THR A 195 -35.46 15.53 10.76
N GLU A 196 -36.12 16.13 9.77
CA GLU A 196 -36.13 15.64 8.38
C GLU A 196 -34.73 15.57 7.76
N ASP A 197 -33.89 16.58 8.00
CA ASP A 197 -32.47 16.54 7.63
C ASP A 197 -31.60 16.03 8.79
N PRO A 198 -30.96 14.85 8.67
CA PRO A 198 -30.08 14.31 9.71
C PRO A 198 -28.85 15.19 9.99
N PHE A 199 -28.42 16.04 9.06
CA PHE A 199 -27.25 16.91 9.26
C PHE A 199 -27.56 18.18 10.06
N SER A 200 -28.85 18.53 10.20
CA SER A 200 -29.27 19.67 11.03
C SER A 200 -29.02 19.47 12.53
N VAL A 201 -28.92 18.22 12.98
CA VAL A 201 -28.67 17.89 14.39
C VAL A 201 -27.27 18.35 14.82
N ALA A 202 -27.16 18.92 16.01
CA ALA A 202 -25.90 19.40 16.55
C ALA A 202 -24.86 18.26 16.68
N GLU A 203 -23.61 18.56 16.31
CA GLU A 203 -22.51 17.61 16.45
C GLU A 203 -22.10 17.44 17.91
N ASN A 204 -21.73 16.22 18.32
CA ASN A 204 -21.12 16.02 19.62
C ASN A 204 -19.70 16.58 19.62
N ALA A 205 -19.48 17.65 20.38
CA ALA A 205 -18.19 18.34 20.47
C ALA A 205 -17.02 17.42 20.86
N THR A 206 -17.26 16.43 21.73
CA THR A 206 -16.21 15.50 22.18
C THR A 206 -15.73 14.57 21.06
N LEU A 207 -16.66 14.00 20.29
CA LEU A 207 -16.32 13.15 19.14
C LEU A 207 -15.75 13.98 17.98
N ALA A 208 -16.31 15.17 17.74
CA ALA A 208 -15.79 16.08 16.74
C ALA A 208 -14.33 16.45 17.03
N ALA A 209 -13.99 16.77 18.28
CA ALA A 209 -12.62 17.08 18.70
C ALA A 209 -11.66 15.88 18.59
N GLN A 210 -12.17 14.65 18.71
CA GLN A 210 -11.36 13.44 18.54
C GLN A 210 -11.03 13.13 17.08
N ILE A 211 -11.75 13.68 16.12
CA ILE A 211 -11.63 13.35 14.70
C ILE A 211 -10.74 14.39 14.01
N ILE A 212 -9.51 14.00 13.66
CA ILE A 212 -8.63 14.82 12.81
C ILE A 212 -8.69 14.29 11.38
N THR A 213 -9.11 15.13 10.44
CA THR A 213 -9.09 14.82 9.01
C THR A 213 -7.66 14.84 8.47
N ARG A 214 -7.29 13.79 7.72
CA ARG A 214 -6.02 13.68 7.01
C ARG A 214 -6.26 13.19 5.59
N THR A 215 -5.36 13.51 4.68
CA THR A 215 -5.38 13.04 3.29
C THR A 215 -4.18 12.13 3.06
N CYS A 216 -4.42 10.97 2.45
CA CYS A 216 -3.31 10.09 2.08
C CYS A 216 -2.55 10.69 0.89
N GLY A 217 -1.25 10.96 1.03
CA GLY A 217 -0.47 11.57 -0.05
C GLY A 217 -0.30 10.72 -1.32
N ILE A 218 -0.65 9.42 -1.27
CA ILE A 218 -0.55 8.50 -2.42
C ILE A 218 -1.90 8.41 -3.14
N THR A 219 -2.97 8.09 -2.41
CA THR A 219 -4.30 7.85 -2.97
C THR A 219 -5.19 9.09 -2.98
N ASN A 220 -4.78 10.18 -2.30
CA ASN A 220 -5.59 11.37 -2.00
C ASN A 220 -6.94 11.07 -1.32
N THR A 221 -7.09 9.88 -0.74
CA THR A 221 -8.29 9.50 0.02
C THR A 221 -8.22 10.09 1.42
N VAL A 222 -9.34 10.63 1.90
CA VAL A 222 -9.48 11.14 3.26
C VAL A 222 -9.55 9.97 4.23
N PHE A 223 -8.89 10.12 5.37
CA PHE A 223 -9.02 9.25 6.53
C PHE A 223 -8.98 10.10 7.80
N PHE A 224 -9.44 9.52 8.89
CA PHE A 224 -9.61 10.17 10.17
C PHE A 224 -8.65 9.54 11.18
N VAL A 225 -8.06 10.39 12.01
CA VAL A 225 -7.12 9.99 13.05
C VAL A 225 -7.65 10.47 14.39
N SER A 226 -7.60 9.59 15.39
CA SER A 226 -7.88 9.97 16.77
C SER A 226 -6.92 11.06 17.23
N PHE A 227 -7.43 12.09 17.90
CA PHE A 227 -6.60 13.18 18.44
C PHE A 227 -5.42 12.68 19.29
N LYS A 228 -5.60 11.57 20.03
CA LYS A 228 -4.53 10.94 20.83
C LYS A 228 -3.34 10.50 19.98
N ASP A 229 -3.60 10.09 18.75
CA ASP A 229 -2.61 9.54 17.82
C ASP A 229 -2.11 10.57 16.81
N ARG A 230 -2.40 11.86 17.00
CA ARG A 230 -2.04 12.92 16.03
C ARG A 230 -0.54 13.04 15.74
N ARG A 231 0.31 12.61 16.67
CA ARG A 231 1.79 12.68 16.58
C ARG A 231 2.42 11.42 15.99
N THR A 232 1.65 10.34 15.81
CA THR A 232 2.17 9.11 15.22
C THR A 232 2.15 9.21 13.69
N GLN A 233 3.15 8.62 13.03
CA GLN A 233 3.13 8.51 11.57
C GLN A 233 2.12 7.42 11.17
N HIS A 234 1.12 7.82 10.40
CA HIS A 234 0.05 6.92 9.95
C HIS A 234 0.36 6.37 8.57
N TYR A 235 0.48 5.05 8.49
CA TYR A 235 0.59 4.32 7.23
C TYR A 235 -0.78 3.72 6.87
N SER A 236 -1.08 3.61 5.57
CA SER A 236 -2.22 2.80 5.12
C SER A 236 -2.06 1.36 5.62
N SER A 237 -3.15 0.58 5.68
CA SER A 237 -3.06 -0.82 6.12
C SER A 237 -2.05 -1.64 5.31
N LEU A 238 -1.98 -1.40 4.00
CA LEU A 238 -0.96 -1.99 3.12
C LEU A 238 0.45 -1.48 3.46
N GLY A 239 0.60 -0.18 3.74
CA GLY A 239 1.88 0.40 4.16
C GLY A 239 2.38 -0.18 5.49
N ARG A 240 1.49 -0.36 6.47
CA ARG A 240 1.81 -1.00 7.76
C ARG A 240 2.26 -2.45 7.55
N ARG A 241 1.52 -3.23 6.75
CA ARG A 241 1.90 -4.61 6.42
C ARG A 241 3.25 -4.70 5.70
N LEU A 242 3.57 -3.74 4.82
CA LEU A 242 4.86 -3.68 4.15
C LEU A 242 6.01 -3.37 5.12
N LEU A 243 5.79 -2.46 6.07
CA LEU A 243 6.76 -2.16 7.13
C LEU A 243 6.97 -3.35 8.07
N GLU A 244 5.88 -4.02 8.49
CA GLU A 244 5.94 -5.23 9.31
C GLU A 244 6.73 -6.35 8.61
N ASN A 245 6.49 -6.57 7.31
CA ASN A 245 7.25 -7.54 6.52
C ASN A 245 8.74 -7.18 6.43
N ARG A 246 9.05 -5.89 6.25
CA ARG A 246 10.44 -5.41 6.20
C ARG A 246 11.14 -5.56 7.56
N ALA A 247 10.44 -5.27 8.65
CA ALA A 247 10.95 -5.43 10.01
C ALA A 247 11.24 -6.91 10.33
N ARG A 248 10.35 -7.83 9.91
CA ARG A 248 10.56 -9.28 10.06
C ARG A 248 11.78 -9.76 9.26
N CYS A 249 11.87 -9.35 7.99
CA CYS A 249 13.03 -9.69 7.17
C CYS A 249 14.34 -9.19 7.81
N MET A 250 14.34 -7.99 8.39
CA MET A 250 15.51 -7.47 9.13
C MET A 250 15.82 -8.22 10.43
N SER A 251 14.81 -8.77 11.14
CA SER A 251 15.08 -9.62 12.31
C SER A 251 15.65 -10.98 11.91
N ASP A 252 15.19 -11.53 10.80
CA ASP A 252 15.68 -12.82 10.28
C ASP A 252 17.15 -12.71 9.87
N TYR A 253 17.56 -11.60 9.24
CA TYR A 253 18.98 -11.31 8.93
C TYR A 253 19.84 -11.05 10.17
N ALA A 254 19.27 -10.62 11.30
CA ALA A 254 20.01 -10.37 12.53
C ALA A 254 20.36 -11.65 13.31
N LEU A 255 19.63 -12.75 13.06
CA LEU A 255 19.87 -14.07 13.68
C LEU A 255 20.89 -14.93 12.93
N GLU A 256 21.24 -14.60 11.68
CA GLU A 256 22.17 -15.37 10.86
C GLU A 256 23.62 -14.86 10.87
N MET A 257 23.95 -13.85 11.69
CA MET A 257 25.34 -13.38 11.83
C MET A 257 26.06 -14.24 12.88
N PRO A 258 27.07 -15.07 12.51
CA PRO A 258 27.92 -15.73 13.49
C PRO A 258 28.70 -14.64 14.23
N PHE A 259 28.63 -14.67 15.55
CA PHE A 259 29.55 -13.93 16.41
C PHE A 259 30.92 -14.62 16.29
N ASP A 260 31.72 -14.26 15.28
CA ASP A 260 33.13 -14.64 15.26
C ASP A 260 33.87 -13.72 16.23
N ALA A 261 34.31 -14.30 17.35
CA ALA A 261 35.19 -13.74 18.36
C ALA A 261 36.60 -14.33 18.22
#